data_AF-A0A0D9AIR1-F1
#
_entry.id   AF-A0A0D9AIR1-F1
#
_cell.length_a   1.000
_cell.length_b   1.000
_cell.length_c   1.000
_cell.angle_alpha   90.00
_cell.angle_beta   90.00
_cell.angle_gamma   90.00
#
_symmetry.space_group_name_H-M   'P 1'
#
loop_
_entity.id
_entity.type
_entity.pdbx_description
1 polymer ?
#
loop_
_entity_poly.entity_id
_entity_poly.type
_entity_poly.pdbx_seq_one_letter_code
_entity_poly.pdbx_strand_id
1 'polypeptide(L)'
;MTNNTTNTTNQKHVQRPMVFDAQQLAERVEKAKAEYLEGKYEHGAWRYQAAAIESTPTLQMLLELTLKLEKEGRPLFPHAYEASAMPGYYRAYFYRPQAEIDADIAALTVKVEEVYRAEIEAWNASQVELLASQLYEAEKKKAEEAERKKEEKAKAKALEEAQTYFASITNGGN
;
A
#
# COMPACT_ATOMS: atom_id res chain seq x y z
N MET A 1 -22.46 -28.24 -26.68
CA MET A 1 -21.75 -26.99 -26.33
C MET A 1 -20.94 -27.27 -25.09
N THR A 2 -19.63 -27.47 -25.24
CA THR A 2 -18.70 -27.78 -24.15
C THR A 2 -18.22 -26.48 -23.51
N ASN A 3 -18.63 -26.25 -22.27
CA ASN A 3 -18.15 -25.13 -21.45
C ASN A 3 -16.72 -25.42 -20.99
N ASN A 4 -15.74 -24.77 -21.60
CA ASN A 4 -14.38 -24.71 -21.09
C ASN A 4 -14.33 -23.67 -19.96
N THR A 5 -14.39 -24.15 -18.72
CA THR A 5 -14.09 -23.33 -17.54
C THR A 5 -12.57 -23.16 -17.46
N THR A 6 -12.05 -22.05 -17.95
CA THR A 6 -10.67 -21.63 -17.69
C THR A 6 -10.51 -21.30 -16.21
N ASN A 7 -9.98 -22.26 -15.43
CA ASN A 7 -9.39 -21.99 -14.12
C ASN A 7 -8.11 -21.17 -14.35
N THR A 8 -8.23 -19.85 -14.43
CA THR A 8 -7.10 -18.93 -14.30
C THR A 8 -6.62 -18.97 -12.86
N THR A 9 -5.72 -19.90 -12.56
CA THR A 9 -4.95 -19.90 -11.33
C THR A 9 -4.05 -18.66 -11.37
N ASN A 10 -4.46 -17.58 -10.72
CA ASN A 10 -3.66 -16.37 -10.54
C ASN A 10 -2.37 -16.72 -9.76
N GLN A 11 -1.34 -17.18 -10.46
CA GLN A 11 -0.02 -17.31 -9.87
C GLN A 11 0.54 -15.90 -9.68
N LYS A 12 0.70 -15.49 -8.42
CA LYS A 12 1.40 -14.25 -8.08
C LYS A 12 2.86 -14.41 -8.51
N HIS A 13 3.35 -13.53 -9.37
CA HIS A 13 4.75 -13.51 -9.79
C HIS A 13 5.56 -12.54 -8.94
N VAL A 14 6.82 -12.88 -8.67
CA VAL A 14 7.77 -11.99 -8.00
C VAL A 14 8.01 -10.78 -8.89
N GLN A 15 7.83 -9.60 -8.31
CA GLN A 15 8.03 -8.32 -8.96
C GLN A 15 9.40 -7.74 -8.60
N ARG A 16 9.81 -6.72 -9.35
CA ARG A 16 11.07 -6.02 -9.08
C ARG A 16 11.04 -5.38 -7.69
N PRO A 17 12.18 -5.37 -6.97
CA PRO A 17 12.27 -4.68 -5.70
C PRO A 17 12.04 -3.18 -5.90
N MET A 18 11.37 -2.57 -4.94
CA MET A 18 11.28 -1.12 -4.85
C MET A 18 12.62 -0.57 -4.36
N VAL A 19 13.02 0.55 -4.93
CA VAL A 19 14.22 1.30 -4.58
C VAL A 19 13.78 2.71 -4.22
N PHE A 20 14.46 3.31 -3.26
CA PHE A 20 14.20 4.67 -2.86
C PHE A 20 14.50 5.64 -4.00
N ASP A 21 13.52 6.49 -4.32
CA ASP A 21 13.63 7.53 -5.34
C ASP A 21 13.37 8.91 -4.71
N ALA A 22 14.36 9.79 -4.82
CA ALA A 22 14.29 11.14 -4.30
C ALA A 22 13.24 12.01 -5.01
N GLN A 23 13.02 11.79 -6.32
CA GLN A 23 11.99 12.52 -7.05
C GLN A 23 10.61 12.10 -6.57
N GLN A 24 10.38 10.79 -6.42
CA GLN A 24 9.12 10.28 -5.89
C GLN A 24 8.86 10.76 -4.46
N LEU A 25 9.89 10.83 -3.61
CA LEU A 25 9.75 11.43 -2.29
C LEU A 25 9.34 12.91 -2.38
N ALA A 26 9.98 13.70 -3.24
CA ALA A 26 9.65 15.11 -3.42
C ALA A 26 8.19 15.29 -3.85
N GLU A 27 7.71 14.52 -4.83
CA GLU A 27 6.32 14.56 -5.29
C GLU A 27 5.33 14.20 -4.16
N ARG A 28 5.66 13.20 -3.34
CA ARG A 28 4.84 12.81 -2.18
C ARG A 28 4.80 13.90 -1.11
N VAL A 29 5.94 14.52 -0.83
CA VAL A 29 6.05 15.63 0.14
C VAL A 29 5.25 16.85 -0.35
N GLU A 30 5.38 17.23 -1.62
CA GLU A 30 4.64 18.36 -2.19
C GLU A 30 3.14 18.11 -2.17
N LYS A 31 2.70 16.89 -2.52
CA LYS A 31 1.29 16.50 -2.40
C LYS A 31 0.80 16.61 -0.94
N ALA A 32 1.56 16.10 0.01
CA ALA A 32 1.17 16.15 1.43
C ALA A 32 1.11 17.60 1.96
N LYS A 33 2.04 18.46 1.56
CA LYS A 33 2.02 19.89 1.88
C LYS A 33 0.79 20.58 1.31
N ALA A 34 0.45 20.33 0.04
CA ALA A 34 -0.75 20.87 -0.58
C ALA A 34 -2.01 20.44 0.17
N GLU A 35 -2.16 19.15 0.47
CA GLU A 35 -3.29 18.64 1.26
C GLU A 35 -3.38 19.26 2.66
N TYR A 36 -2.25 19.56 3.29
CA TYR A 36 -2.21 20.22 4.59
C TYR A 36 -2.61 21.71 4.52
N LEU A 37 -2.11 22.43 3.51
CA LEU A 37 -2.33 23.87 3.31
C LEU A 37 -3.70 24.20 2.74
N GLU A 38 -4.24 23.36 1.85
CA GLU A 38 -5.52 23.59 1.18
C GLU A 38 -6.66 22.85 1.87
N GLY A 39 -6.32 21.81 2.62
CA GLY A 39 -7.26 20.88 3.23
C GLY A 39 -7.53 19.66 2.35
N LYS A 40 -8.09 18.63 2.98
CA LYS A 40 -8.44 17.37 2.33
C LYS A 40 -9.75 16.80 2.85
N TYR A 41 -10.46 16.08 1.99
CA TYR A 41 -11.69 15.39 2.36
C TYR A 41 -11.36 14.05 3.04
N GLU A 42 -11.67 13.94 4.32
CA GLU A 42 -11.41 12.74 5.12
C GLU A 42 -12.61 12.41 6.02
N HIS A 43 -12.96 11.13 6.10
CA HIS A 43 -14.04 10.63 6.96
C HIS A 43 -15.39 11.34 6.77
N GLY A 44 -15.72 11.72 5.52
CA GLY A 44 -17.00 12.36 5.20
C GLY A 44 -17.06 13.86 5.41
N ALA A 45 -15.92 14.53 5.70
CA ALA A 45 -15.87 15.98 5.86
C ALA A 45 -14.55 16.57 5.34
N TRP A 46 -14.59 17.84 4.94
CA TRP A 46 -13.37 18.60 4.68
C TRP A 46 -12.63 18.89 5.99
N ARG A 47 -11.32 18.67 5.99
CA ARG A 47 -10.41 18.99 7.10
C ARG A 47 -9.42 20.03 6.61
N TYR A 48 -9.32 21.15 7.33
CA TYR A 48 -8.42 22.25 7.02
C TYR A 48 -7.37 22.38 8.12
N GLN A 49 -6.29 21.61 8.03
CA GLN A 49 -5.30 21.50 9.10
C GLN A 49 -4.51 22.80 9.27
N ALA A 50 -4.25 23.55 8.19
CA ALA A 50 -3.60 24.85 8.27
C ALA A 50 -4.49 25.99 8.81
N ALA A 51 -5.78 25.72 9.07
CA ALA A 51 -6.76 26.73 9.46
C ALA A 51 -7.29 26.53 10.88
N ALA A 52 -7.67 27.64 11.52
CA ALA A 52 -8.47 27.68 12.74
C ALA A 52 -9.82 28.34 12.44
N ILE A 53 -10.90 27.80 13.01
CA ILE A 53 -12.23 28.40 12.92
C ILE A 53 -12.42 29.37 14.08
N GLU A 54 -12.74 30.61 13.76
CA GLU A 54 -13.06 31.63 14.75
C GLU A 54 -14.55 31.98 14.65
N SER A 55 -15.16 32.28 15.78
CA SER A 55 -16.59 32.59 15.86
C SER A 55 -16.85 33.84 16.68
N THR A 56 -17.71 34.71 16.17
CA THR A 56 -18.16 35.92 16.87
C THR A 56 -19.68 36.08 16.83
N PRO A 57 -20.29 36.75 17.84
CA PRO A 57 -21.75 36.98 17.87
C PRO A 57 -22.26 37.96 16.80
N THR A 58 -21.41 38.86 16.30
CA THR A 58 -21.80 39.91 15.36
C THR A 58 -20.80 40.04 14.21
N LEU A 59 -21.29 40.46 13.05
CA LEU A 59 -20.43 40.72 11.89
C LEU A 59 -19.35 41.76 12.19
N GLN A 60 -19.68 42.81 12.95
CA GLN A 60 -18.73 43.85 13.34
C GLN A 60 -17.54 43.27 14.12
N MET A 61 -17.81 42.38 15.09
CA MET A 61 -16.76 41.70 15.84
C MET A 61 -15.93 40.76 14.95
N LEU A 62 -16.56 40.11 13.96
CA LEU A 62 -15.80 39.31 13.00
C LEU A 62 -14.85 40.18 12.17
N LEU A 63 -15.31 41.34 11.69
CA LEU A 63 -14.47 42.26 10.91
C LEU A 63 -13.30 42.81 11.74
N GLU A 64 -13.55 43.19 12.99
CA GLU A 64 -12.49 43.62 13.92
C GLU A 64 -11.48 42.51 14.18
N LEU A 65 -11.95 41.27 14.35
CA LEU A 65 -11.09 40.11 14.50
C LEU A 65 -10.26 39.85 13.23
N THR A 66 -10.87 39.91 12.05
CA THR A 66 -10.16 39.78 10.76
C THR A 66 -9.04 40.80 10.65
N LEU A 67 -9.31 42.08 10.94
CA LEU A 67 -8.28 43.13 10.90
C LEU A 67 -7.15 42.91 11.91
N LYS A 68 -7.47 42.34 13.08
CA LYS A 68 -6.48 41.98 14.09
C LYS A 68 -5.61 40.82 13.60
N LEU A 69 -6.21 39.73 13.16
CA LEU A 69 -5.50 38.53 12.72
C LEU A 69 -4.66 38.77 11.45
N GLU A 70 -5.14 39.60 10.53
CA GLU A 70 -4.37 40.04 9.36
C GLU A 70 -3.05 40.71 9.78
N LYS A 71 -3.09 41.60 10.79
CA LYS A 71 -1.88 42.25 11.34
C LYS A 71 -0.95 41.27 12.05
N GLU A 72 -1.48 40.18 12.57
CA GLU A 72 -0.72 39.07 13.16
C GLU A 72 -0.17 38.10 12.11
N GLY A 73 -0.38 38.36 10.80
CA GLY A 73 0.05 37.49 9.71
C GLY A 73 -0.80 36.23 9.56
N ARG A 74 -2.05 36.27 10.04
CA ARG A 74 -3.03 35.18 9.99
C ARG A 74 -4.22 35.60 9.12
N PRO A 75 -4.05 35.68 7.79
CA PRO A 75 -5.11 36.12 6.90
C PRO A 75 -6.27 35.11 6.85
N LEU A 76 -7.37 35.56 6.24
CA LEU A 76 -8.52 34.70 5.95
C LEU A 76 -8.07 33.49 5.13
N PHE A 77 -8.53 32.30 5.52
CA PHE A 77 -8.19 31.06 4.86
C PHE A 77 -9.06 30.87 3.60
N PRO A 78 -8.49 30.80 2.38
CA PRO A 78 -9.25 30.92 1.14
C PRO A 78 -9.94 29.62 0.71
N HIS A 79 -9.55 28.47 1.26
CA HIS A 79 -10.06 27.16 0.81
C HIS A 79 -11.29 26.67 1.59
N ALA A 80 -11.69 27.37 2.66
CA ALA A 80 -12.88 27.03 3.45
C ALA A 80 -13.97 28.09 3.26
N TYR A 81 -15.18 27.63 2.91
CA TYR A 81 -16.33 28.50 2.73
C TYR A 81 -17.29 28.36 3.93
N GLU A 82 -17.21 29.27 4.89
CA GLU A 82 -18.33 29.55 5.79
C GLU A 82 -18.34 31.04 6.16
N ALA A 83 -19.51 31.67 6.05
CA ALA A 83 -19.77 33.05 6.49
C ALA A 83 -21.17 33.12 7.12
N SER A 84 -21.42 32.27 8.13
CA SER A 84 -22.63 32.10 8.95
C SER A 84 -23.41 30.79 8.68
N ALA A 85 -23.64 30.03 9.75
CA ALA A 85 -24.53 28.86 9.75
C ALA A 85 -25.90 29.17 10.39
N MET A 86 -25.99 30.23 11.23
CA MET A 86 -27.20 30.63 11.95
C MET A 86 -27.17 32.12 12.34
N PRO A 87 -28.35 32.76 12.53
CA PRO A 87 -28.45 34.11 13.09
C PRO A 87 -27.71 34.25 14.43
N GLY A 88 -26.90 35.30 14.58
CA GLY A 88 -26.12 35.54 15.80
C GLY A 88 -24.85 34.70 15.94
N TYR A 89 -24.42 34.00 14.88
CA TYR A 89 -23.22 33.17 14.88
C TYR A 89 -22.45 33.34 13.56
N TYR A 90 -21.45 34.21 13.57
CA TYR A 90 -20.58 34.48 12.42
C TYR A 90 -19.28 33.70 12.58
N ARG A 91 -18.95 32.86 11.59
CA ARG A 91 -17.74 32.03 11.57
C ARG A 91 -16.89 32.41 10.38
N ALA A 92 -15.58 32.30 10.53
CA ALA A 92 -14.64 32.31 9.42
C ALA A 92 -13.42 31.46 9.76
N TYR A 93 -12.73 31.01 8.72
CA TYR A 93 -11.48 30.28 8.85
C TYR A 93 -10.32 31.24 8.62
N PHE A 94 -9.30 31.15 9.47
CA PHE A 94 -8.07 31.92 9.36
C PHE A 94 -6.88 30.98 9.40
N TYR A 95 -5.77 31.34 8.77
CA TYR A 95 -4.55 30.57 8.93
C TYR A 95 -4.14 30.50 10.41
N ARG A 96 -3.60 29.35 10.80
CA ARG A 96 -2.85 29.22 12.05
C ARG A 96 -1.58 30.07 11.99
N PRO A 97 -0.94 30.39 13.12
CA PRO A 97 0.33 31.10 13.13
C PRO A 97 1.36 30.42 12.21
N GLN A 98 2.11 31.21 11.42
CA GLN A 98 3.06 30.67 10.45
C GLN A 98 4.09 29.73 11.09
N ALA A 99 4.56 30.04 12.30
CA ALA A 99 5.50 29.18 13.03
C ALA A 99 4.93 27.78 13.35
N GLU A 100 3.62 27.66 13.61
CA GLU A 100 2.97 26.37 13.81
C GLU A 100 2.85 25.62 12.48
N ILE A 101 2.49 26.32 11.41
CA ILE A 101 2.41 25.76 10.06
C ILE A 101 3.77 25.21 9.61
N ASP A 102 4.84 25.96 9.82
CA ASP A 102 6.19 25.57 9.43
C ASP A 102 6.66 24.35 10.23
N ALA A 103 6.38 24.31 11.54
CA ALA A 103 6.71 23.17 12.38
C ALA A 103 5.95 21.90 11.95
N ASP A 104 4.65 22.03 11.64
CA ASP A 104 3.83 20.93 11.18
C ASP A 104 4.27 20.43 9.80
N ILE A 105 4.65 21.32 8.88
CA ILE A 105 5.18 20.94 7.55
C ILE A 105 6.53 20.22 7.67
N ALA A 106 7.40 20.66 8.58
CA ALA A 106 8.67 19.99 8.84
C ALA A 106 8.44 18.57 9.38
N ALA A 107 7.54 18.41 10.36
CA ALA A 107 7.17 17.10 10.89
C ALA A 107 6.51 16.21 9.84
N LEU A 108 5.65 16.78 9.00
CA LEU A 108 4.99 16.09 7.89
C LEU A 108 6.01 15.56 6.88
N THR A 109 7.03 16.35 6.54
CA THR A 109 8.08 15.95 5.60
C THR A 109 8.83 14.72 6.10
N VAL A 110 9.23 14.72 7.38
CA VAL A 110 9.88 13.55 8.02
C VAL A 110 8.96 12.33 7.98
N LYS A 111 7.69 12.51 8.36
CA LYS A 111 6.71 11.42 8.38
C LYS A 111 6.48 10.82 6.99
N VAL A 112 6.42 11.63 5.94
CA VAL A 112 6.25 11.14 4.56
C VAL A 112 7.44 10.29 4.13
N GLU A 113 8.66 10.72 4.47
CA GLU A 113 9.86 9.93 4.19
C GLU A 113 9.87 8.60 4.95
N GLU A 114 9.57 8.62 6.25
CA GLU A 114 9.49 7.40 7.07
C GLU A 114 8.47 6.40 6.52
N VAL A 115 7.27 6.88 6.17
CA VAL A 115 6.22 6.05 5.56
C VAL A 115 6.69 5.49 4.22
N TYR A 116 7.33 6.29 3.36
CA TYR A 116 7.82 5.82 2.07
C TYR A 116 8.92 4.77 2.22
N ARG A 117 9.85 4.93 3.18
CA ARG A 117 10.86 3.92 3.49
C ARG A 117 10.23 2.62 4.00
N ALA A 118 9.24 2.72 4.88
CA ALA A 118 8.50 1.57 5.39
C ALA A 118 7.72 0.83 4.29
N GLU A 119 7.12 1.56 3.34
CA GLU A 119 6.46 0.98 2.16
C GLU A 119 7.44 0.16 1.31
N ILE A 120 8.64 0.69 1.05
CA ILE A 120 9.69 -0.01 0.28
C ILE A 120 10.12 -1.28 1.01
N GLU A 121 10.36 -1.21 2.32
CA GLU A 121 10.76 -2.36 3.13
C GLU A 121 9.68 -3.44 3.14
N ALA A 122 8.43 -3.08 3.43
CA ALA A 122 7.31 -3.99 3.44
C ALA A 122 7.09 -4.66 2.08
N TRP A 123 7.18 -3.88 0.99
CA TRP A 123 7.10 -4.42 -0.36
C TRP A 123 8.21 -5.42 -0.63
N ASN A 124 9.48 -5.06 -0.38
CA ASN A 124 10.63 -5.90 -0.65
C ASN A 124 10.60 -7.20 0.19
N ALA A 125 10.23 -7.09 1.47
CA ALA A 125 10.03 -8.26 2.33
C ALA A 125 8.97 -9.21 1.76
N SER A 126 7.84 -8.69 1.27
CA SER A 126 6.80 -9.51 0.65
C SER A 126 7.27 -10.23 -0.63
N GLN A 127 8.15 -9.58 -1.42
CA GLN A 127 8.71 -10.20 -2.62
C GLN A 127 9.71 -11.32 -2.29
N VAL A 128 10.52 -11.13 -1.25
CA VAL A 128 11.44 -12.17 -0.74
C VAL A 128 10.66 -13.38 -0.23
N GLU A 129 9.61 -13.16 0.57
CA GLU A 129 8.77 -14.24 1.08
C GLU A 129 8.09 -15.02 -0.07
N LEU A 130 7.56 -14.30 -1.06
CA LEU A 130 6.97 -14.92 -2.24
C LEU A 130 7.99 -15.76 -3.02
N LEU A 131 9.19 -15.23 -3.25
CA LEU A 131 10.25 -15.95 -3.94
C LEU A 131 10.70 -17.20 -3.15
N ALA A 132 10.87 -17.07 -1.84
CA ALA A 132 11.24 -18.19 -0.98
C ALA A 132 10.19 -19.31 -1.02
N SER A 133 8.90 -18.96 -0.95
CA SER A 133 7.81 -19.91 -1.09
C SER A 133 7.82 -20.61 -2.45
N GLN A 134 8.03 -19.87 -3.54
CA GLN A 134 8.11 -20.45 -4.89
C GLN A 134 9.30 -21.39 -5.07
N LEU A 135 10.48 -21.02 -4.54
CA LEU A 135 11.67 -21.86 -4.58
C LEU A 135 11.48 -23.15 -3.78
N TYR A 136 10.86 -23.06 -2.61
CA TYR A 136 10.55 -24.23 -1.78
C TYR A 136 9.60 -25.19 -2.49
N GLU A 137 8.49 -24.70 -3.04
CA GLU A 137 7.52 -25.51 -3.78
C GLU A 137 8.14 -26.13 -5.04
N ALA A 138 9.05 -25.43 -5.70
CA ALA A 138 9.78 -25.96 -6.85
C ALA A 138 10.70 -27.12 -6.46
N GLU A 139 11.48 -26.98 -5.38
CA GLU A 139 12.39 -28.06 -4.94
C GLU A 139 11.60 -29.27 -4.41
N LYS A 140 10.50 -29.03 -3.69
CA LYS A 140 9.59 -30.09 -3.24
C LYS A 140 9.04 -30.91 -4.42
N LYS A 141 8.50 -30.25 -5.44
CA LYS A 141 7.98 -30.92 -6.64
C LYS A 141 9.06 -31.72 -7.37
N LYS A 142 10.27 -31.16 -7.45
CA LYS A 142 11.42 -31.84 -8.07
C LYS A 142 11.82 -33.09 -7.29
N ALA A 143 11.82 -33.05 -5.96
CA ALA A 143 12.08 -34.21 -5.11
C ALA A 143 11.00 -35.29 -5.26
N GLU A 144 9.72 -34.90 -5.25
CA GLU A 144 8.59 -35.81 -5.46
C GLU A 144 8.64 -36.48 -6.84
N GLU A 145 8.96 -35.72 -7.90
CA GLU A 145 9.07 -36.27 -9.25
C GLU A 145 10.28 -37.21 -9.39
N ALA A 146 11.40 -36.88 -8.74
CA ALA A 146 12.57 -37.75 -8.71
C ALA A 146 12.26 -39.09 -8.03
N GLU A 147 11.53 -39.07 -6.90
CA GLU A 147 11.16 -40.28 -6.19
C GLU A 147 10.12 -41.10 -6.97
N ARG A 148 9.11 -40.47 -7.55
CA ARG A 148 8.15 -41.14 -8.44
C ARG A 148 8.84 -41.86 -9.59
N LYS A 149 9.82 -41.22 -10.24
CA LYS A 149 10.61 -41.83 -11.32
C LYS A 149 11.46 -43.01 -10.83
N LYS A 150 11.98 -42.98 -9.60
CA LYS A 150 12.68 -44.13 -9.02
C LYS A 150 11.74 -45.30 -8.76
N GLU A 151 10.57 -45.04 -8.17
CA GLU A 151 9.56 -46.07 -7.91
C GLU A 151 9.06 -46.72 -9.21
N GLU A 152 8.78 -45.91 -10.24
CA GLU A 152 8.37 -46.40 -11.56
C GLU A 152 9.43 -47.33 -12.18
N LYS A 153 10.72 -46.95 -12.10
CA LYS A 153 11.83 -47.79 -12.57
C LYS A 153 11.96 -49.09 -11.76
N ALA A 154 11.82 -49.03 -10.43
CA ALA A 154 11.88 -50.21 -9.58
C ALA A 154 10.74 -51.18 -9.88
N LYS A 155 9.51 -50.67 -10.07
CA LYS A 155 8.34 -51.47 -10.48
C LYS A 155 8.54 -52.10 -11.87
N ALA A 156 9.07 -51.36 -12.83
CA ALA A 156 9.35 -51.89 -14.17
C ALA A 156 10.39 -53.03 -14.14
N LYS A 157 11.48 -52.86 -13.39
CA LYS A 157 12.52 -53.89 -13.21
C LYS A 157 11.98 -55.14 -12.53
N ALA A 158 11.19 -54.98 -11.46
CA ALA A 158 10.56 -56.11 -10.78
C ALA A 158 9.59 -56.88 -11.70
N LEU A 159 8.85 -56.16 -12.57
CA LEU A 159 7.98 -56.78 -13.57
C LEU A 159 8.77 -57.58 -14.60
N GLU A 160 9.89 -57.04 -15.10
CA GLU A 160 10.77 -57.72 -16.05
C GLU A 160 11.41 -58.98 -15.45
N GLU A 161 11.90 -58.90 -14.20
CA GLU A 161 12.44 -60.05 -13.46
C GLU A 161 11.37 -61.13 -13.26
N ALA A 162 10.14 -60.73 -12.88
CA ALA A 162 9.03 -61.67 -12.75
C ALA A 162 8.68 -62.35 -14.08
N GLN A 163 8.60 -61.59 -15.17
CA GLN A 163 8.34 -62.14 -16.51
C GLN A 163 9.44 -63.12 -16.95
N THR A 164 10.70 -62.77 -16.71
CA THR A 164 11.86 -63.62 -17.02
C THR A 164 11.84 -64.92 -16.22
N TYR A 165 11.55 -64.82 -14.92
CA TYR A 165 11.38 -65.99 -14.06
C TYR A 165 10.28 -66.91 -14.60
N PHE A 166 9.09 -66.39 -14.86
CA PHE A 166 7.99 -67.20 -15.42
C PHE A 166 8.36 -67.86 -16.76
N ALA A 167 9.03 -67.15 -17.66
CA ALA A 167 9.48 -67.70 -18.94
C ALA A 167 10.52 -68.83 -18.78
N SER A 168 11.38 -68.76 -17.76
CA SER A 168 12.38 -69.81 -17.49
C SER A 168 11.76 -71.13 -17.02
N ILE A 169 10.65 -71.07 -16.29
CA ILE A 169 9.96 -72.25 -15.76
C ILE A 169 9.10 -72.91 -16.85
N THR A 170 8.52 -72.12 -17.75
CA THR A 170 7.67 -72.63 -18.83
C THR A 170 8.47 -73.19 -20.01
N ASN A 171 9.69 -72.71 -20.27
CA ASN A 171 10.55 -73.23 -21.35
C ASN A 171 11.52 -74.35 -20.91
N GLY A 172 11.71 -74.57 -19.61
CA GLY A 172 12.57 -75.64 -19.06
C GLY A 172 11.87 -76.97 -18.78
N GLY A 173 10.58 -77.09 -19.09
CA GLY A 173 9.75 -78.27 -18.84
C GLY A 173 9.41 -79.06 -20.10
N ASN A 174 10.41 -79.47 -20.89
CA ASN A 174 10.31 -80.50 -21.93
C ASN A 174 11.39 -81.56 -21.71
#